data_AF-A0A6U2HB85-F1
#
_entry.id   AF-A0A6U2HB85-F1
#
_cell.length_a   1.000
_cell.length_b   1.000
_cell.length_c   1.000
_cell.angle_alpha   90.00
_cell.angle_beta   90.00
_cell.angle_gamma   90.00
#
_symmetry.space_group_name_H-M   'P 1'
#
loop_
_entity.id
_entity.type
_entity.pdbx_description
1 polymer ?
#
loop_
_entity_poly.entity_id
_entity_poly.type
_entity_poly.pdbx_seq_one_letter_code
_entity_poly.pdbx_strand_id
1 'polypeptide(L)'
;YFASIFQTPGCKPKVAWLLQGGMGIGKTYVVEVIMLTMGLHASFQTAKPKHDLFGRFSTGFKQKLLVLIDEATDAMTSYHEALNNVITAPTMNFEDKNGP
;
A
#
# COMPACT_ATOMS: atom_id res chain seq x y z
N TYR A 1 15.00 1.40 -3.68
CA TYR A 1 13.56 1.05 -3.62
C TYR A 1 12.70 2.12 -4.28
N PHE A 2 12.67 3.37 -3.82
CA PHE A 2 11.84 4.39 -4.48
C PHE A 2 12.20 4.60 -5.95
N ALA A 3 13.49 4.67 -6.30
CA ALA A 3 13.94 4.75 -7.69
C ALA A 3 13.41 3.60 -8.58
N SER A 4 13.35 2.36 -8.06
CA SER A 4 12.86 1.21 -8.84
C SER A 4 11.36 1.25 -9.08
N ILE A 5 10.58 1.93 -8.23
CA ILE A 5 9.15 2.13 -8.50
C ILE A 5 8.95 2.98 -9.77
N PHE A 6 9.82 3.97 -10.00
CA PHE A 6 9.76 4.81 -11.20
C PHE A 6 10.45 4.16 -12.42
N GLN A 7 11.61 3.55 -12.22
CA GLN A 7 12.43 3.01 -13.31
C GLN A 7 11.93 1.65 -13.81
N THR A 8 11.34 0.84 -12.93
CA THR A 8 10.90 -0.53 -13.22
C THR A 8 9.54 -0.82 -12.56
N PRO A 9 8.47 -0.07 -12.90
CA PRO A 9 7.17 -0.16 -12.22
C PRO A 9 6.50 -1.54 -12.33
N GLY A 10 6.81 -2.33 -13.38
CA GLY A 10 6.31 -3.69 -13.54
C GLY A 10 7.01 -4.74 -12.67
N CYS A 11 8.14 -4.38 -12.04
CA CYS A 11 8.91 -5.29 -11.19
C CYS A 11 8.54 -5.05 -9.73
N LYS A 12 7.50 -5.74 -9.26
CA LYS A 12 7.05 -5.66 -7.87
C LYS A 12 8.15 -6.14 -6.91
N PRO A 13 8.64 -5.29 -5.99
CA PRO A 13 9.57 -5.72 -4.97
C PRO A 13 8.85 -6.62 -3.95
N LYS A 14 9.49 -7.72 -3.54
CA LYS A 14 8.95 -8.67 -2.55
C LYS A 14 9.20 -8.24 -1.10
N VAL A 15 9.28 -6.93 -0.87
CA VAL A 15 9.55 -6.33 0.44
C VAL A 15 8.67 -5.10 0.63
N ALA A 16 8.30 -4.82 1.88
CA ALA A 16 7.61 -3.59 2.26
C ALA A 16 8.49 -2.74 3.19
N TRP A 17 8.19 -1.44 3.24
CA TRP A 17 8.88 -0.50 4.12
C TRP A 17 8.04 -0.23 5.35
N LEU A 18 8.68 -0.30 6.52
CA LEU A 18 8.09 0.10 7.78
C LEU A 18 8.84 1.33 8.29
N LEU A 19 8.16 2.48 8.27
CA LEU A 19 8.72 3.73 8.80
C LEU A 19 8.27 3.88 10.26
N GLN A 20 9.22 3.80 11.20
CA GLN A 20 8.97 3.94 12.63
C GLN A 20 9.69 5.16 13.20
N GLY A 21 9.12 5.76 14.25
CA GLY A 21 9.69 6.88 14.97
C GLY A 21 8.60 7.81 15.52
N GLY A 22 9.01 8.88 16.21
CA GLY A 22 8.09 9.83 16.85
C GLY A 22 7.10 10.51 15.89
N MET A 23 6.05 11.10 16.45
CA MET A 23 5.14 11.98 15.71
C MET A 23 5.90 13.21 15.19
N GLY A 24 5.53 13.71 14.02
CA GLY A 24 6.10 14.96 13.46
C GLY A 24 7.47 14.83 12.79
N ILE A 25 8.08 13.64 12.73
CA ILE A 25 9.39 13.45 12.07
C ILE A 25 9.33 13.36 10.53
N GLY A 26 8.15 13.56 9.93
CA GLY A 26 7.98 13.58 8.47
C GLY A 26 7.81 12.23 7.78
N LYS A 27 7.51 11.14 8.50
CA LYS A 27 7.35 9.79 7.90
C LYS A 27 6.32 9.76 6.76
N THR A 28 5.11 10.22 7.04
CA THR A 28 4.02 10.32 6.05
C THR A 28 4.38 11.30 4.95
N TYR A 29 4.91 12.47 5.31
CA TYR A 29 5.29 13.52 4.35
C TYR A 29 6.28 13.05 3.29
N VAL A 30 7.32 12.30 3.66
CA VAL A 30 8.29 11.75 2.69
C VAL A 30 7.58 10.85 1.67
N VAL A 31 6.63 10.03 2.10
CA VAL A 31 5.89 9.14 1.21
C VAL A 31 4.90 9.92 0.35
N GLU A 32 4.24 10.93 0.90
CA GLU A 32 3.32 11.81 0.16
C GLU A 32 4.01 12.54 -1.00
N VAL A 33 5.23 13.05 -0.80
CA VAL A 33 6.02 13.67 -1.88
C VAL A 33 6.28 12.69 -3.03
N ILE A 34 6.56 11.43 -2.70
CA ILE A 34 6.81 10.37 -3.69
C ILE A 34 5.51 10.02 -4.43
N MET A 35 4.39 9.92 -3.70
CA MET A 35 3.06 9.70 -4.29
C MET A 35 2.68 10.84 -5.25
N LEU A 36 2.93 12.10 -4.88
CA LEU A 36 2.68 13.26 -5.74
C LEU A 36 3.53 13.22 -7.01
N THR A 37 4.79 12.78 -6.91
CA THR A 37 5.69 12.64 -8.05
C THR A 37 5.22 11.55 -9.03
N MET A 38 4.65 10.47 -8.50
CA MET A 38 4.13 9.34 -9.29
C MET A 38 2.74 9.62 -9.89
N GLY A 39 1.99 10.53 -9.27
CA GLY A 39 0.60 10.81 -9.59
C GLY A 39 -0.37 9.99 -8.75
N LEU A 40 -1.43 10.65 -8.26
CA LEU A 40 -2.41 10.08 -7.33
C LEU A 40 -3.19 8.87 -7.89
N HIS A 41 -3.21 8.71 -9.22
CA HIS A 41 -3.83 7.55 -9.88
C HIS A 41 -3.04 6.26 -9.62
N ALA A 42 -1.71 6.34 -9.48
CA ALA A 42 -0.82 5.20 -9.25
C ALA A 42 -0.52 4.94 -7.77
N SER A 43 -1.05 5.76 -6.86
CA SER A 43 -0.86 5.62 -5.42
C SER A 43 -2.17 5.53 -4.64
N PHE A 44 -2.11 5.03 -3.40
CA PHE A 44 -3.24 5.02 -2.47
C PHE A 44 -2.74 5.20 -1.03
N GLN A 45 -3.52 5.91 -0.21
CA GLN A 45 -3.24 6.12 1.21
C GLN A 45 -4.50 5.82 2.02
N THR A 46 -4.34 5.14 3.16
CA THR A 46 -5.44 4.84 4.06
C THR A 46 -4.99 4.78 5.52
N ALA A 47 -5.86 5.28 6.40
CA ALA A 47 -5.80 5.06 7.85
C ALA A 47 -6.77 3.94 8.31
N LYS A 48 -7.47 3.29 7.38
CA LYS A 48 -8.50 2.26 7.62
C LYS A 48 -8.22 0.99 6.80
N PRO A 49 -7.02 0.37 6.95
CA PRO A 49 -6.61 -0.76 6.11
C PRO A 49 -7.56 -1.96 6.17
N LYS A 50 -8.24 -2.17 7.30
CA LYS A 50 -9.26 -3.22 7.46
C LYS A 50 -10.38 -3.15 6.43
N HIS A 51 -10.80 -1.95 6.07
CA HIS A 51 -11.89 -1.75 5.12
C HIS A 51 -11.34 -1.62 3.70
N ASP A 52 -10.30 -0.81 3.52
CA ASP A 52 -9.86 -0.38 2.18
C ASP A 52 -8.94 -1.39 1.48
N LEU A 53 -8.23 -2.22 2.25
CA LEU A 53 -7.18 -3.12 1.76
C LEU A 53 -7.51 -4.58 1.99
N PHE A 54 -7.96 -4.93 3.19
CA PHE A 54 -8.21 -6.33 3.59
C PHE A 54 -9.70 -6.66 3.77
N GLY A 55 -10.57 -5.70 3.48
CA GLY A 55 -12.01 -5.93 3.41
C GLY A 55 -12.40 -6.71 2.17
N ARG A 56 -13.68 -7.08 2.07
CA ARG A 56 -14.23 -7.77 0.89
C ARG A 56 -13.91 -7.02 -0.42
N PHE A 57 -14.02 -5.68 -0.38
CA PHE A 57 -13.74 -4.82 -1.52
C PHE A 57 -12.36 -4.16 -1.37
N SER A 58 -11.30 -4.91 -1.68
CA SER A 58 -9.88 -4.55 -1.57
C SER A 58 -9.39 -3.55 -2.64
N THR A 59 -10.21 -2.53 -2.91
CA THR A 59 -10.02 -1.57 -4.01
C THR A 59 -8.76 -0.71 -3.86
N GLY A 60 -8.24 -0.53 -2.65
CA GLY A 60 -7.05 0.30 -2.39
C GLY A 60 -5.75 -0.23 -3.00
N PHE A 61 -5.70 -1.51 -3.39
CA PHE A 61 -4.55 -2.10 -4.10
C PHE A 61 -4.72 -2.10 -5.63
N LYS A 62 -5.93 -1.87 -6.15
CA LYS A 62 -6.25 -2.03 -7.57
C LYS A 62 -5.49 -0.98 -8.41
N GLN A 63 -4.68 -1.46 -9.34
CA GLN A 63 -3.87 -0.64 -10.26
C GLN A 63 -2.96 0.39 -9.56
N LYS A 64 -2.44 0.04 -8.37
CA LYS A 64 -1.52 0.89 -7.60
C LYS A 64 -0.09 0.36 -7.62
N LEU A 65 0.87 1.27 -7.71
CA LEU A 65 2.30 1.01 -7.57
C LEU A 65 2.78 1.24 -6.13
N LEU A 66 2.10 2.12 -5.38
CA LEU A 66 2.44 2.45 -4.00
C LEU A 66 1.19 2.56 -3.14
N VAL A 67 1.19 1.86 -2.00
CA VAL A 67 0.15 1.94 -0.98
C VAL A 67 0.78 2.35 0.35
N LEU A 68 0.30 3.45 0.91
CA LEU A 68 0.65 3.92 2.24
C LEU A 68 -0.44 3.53 3.24
N ILE A 69 -0.04 2.81 4.29
CA ILE A 69 -0.90 2.51 5.43
C ILE A 69 -0.46 3.43 6.56
N ASP A 70 -1.24 4.48 6.85
CA ASP A 70 -1.01 5.32 8.01
C ASP A 70 -1.44 4.57 9.27
N GLU A 71 -0.58 4.63 10.29
CA GLU A 71 -0.80 3.97 11.58
C GLU A 71 -1.07 2.46 11.43
N ALA A 72 -0.03 1.71 11.08
CA ALA A 72 -0.01 0.26 11.24
C ALA A 72 -0.12 -0.09 12.74
N THR A 73 -1.35 -0.10 13.25
CA THR A 73 -1.70 -0.48 14.62
C THR A 73 -1.68 -2.00 14.78
N ASP A 74 -1.86 -2.50 16.00
CA ASP A 74 -2.02 -3.94 16.31
C ASP A 74 -3.12 -4.62 15.46
N ALA A 75 -4.05 -3.82 14.93
CA ALA A 75 -5.04 -4.26 13.96
C ALA A 75 -4.44 -4.95 12.73
N MET A 76 -3.20 -4.62 12.33
CA MET A 76 -2.49 -5.23 11.21
C MET A 76 -2.01 -6.65 11.50
N THR A 77 -1.80 -7.00 12.77
CA THR A 77 -1.36 -8.33 13.19
C THR A 77 -2.35 -9.42 12.78
N SER A 78 -3.66 -9.13 12.85
CA SER A 78 -4.72 -10.02 12.38
C SER A 78 -4.73 -10.25 10.87
N TYR A 79 -4.01 -9.43 10.10
CA TYR A 79 -3.90 -9.54 8.64
C TYR A 79 -2.47 -9.87 8.20
N HIS A 80 -1.62 -10.39 9.09
CA HIS A 80 -0.22 -10.67 8.78
C HIS A 80 -0.07 -11.58 7.54
N GLU A 81 -0.87 -12.65 7.43
CA GLU A 81 -0.84 -13.53 6.26
C GLU A 81 -1.28 -12.82 4.99
N ALA A 82 -2.37 -12.04 5.06
CA ALA A 82 -2.86 -11.26 3.93
C ALA A 82 -1.82 -10.22 3.48
N LEU A 83 -1.21 -9.50 4.41
CA LEU A 83 -0.14 -8.54 4.15
C LEU A 83 1.08 -9.22 3.53
N ASN A 84 1.51 -10.37 4.07
CA ASN A 84 2.61 -11.13 3.50
C ASN A 84 2.30 -11.58 2.06
N ASN A 85 1.08 -12.05 1.81
CA ASN A 85 0.62 -12.42 0.48
C ASN A 85 0.62 -11.19 -0.46
N VAL A 86 0.12 -10.04 0.00
CA VAL A 86 0.16 -8.77 -0.74
C VAL A 86 1.60 -8.40 -1.10
N ILE A 87 2.58 -8.61 -0.23
CA ILE A 87 3.96 -8.23 -0.48
C ILE A 87 4.63 -9.20 -1.46
N THR A 88 4.38 -10.50 -1.31
CA THR A 88 5.19 -11.55 -1.95
C THR A 88 4.57 -12.14 -3.22
N ALA A 89 3.23 -12.15 -3.33
CA ALA A 89 2.55 -12.76 -4.46
C ALA A 89 2.69 -11.91 -5.74
N PRO A 90 2.82 -12.57 -6.91
CA PRO A 90 2.91 -11.87 -8.20
C PRO A 90 1.58 -11.23 -8.62
N THR A 91 0.45 -11.79 -8.18
CA THR A 91 -0.89 -11.36 -8.55
C THR A 91 -1.81 -11.36 -7.33
N MET A 92 -2.91 -10.62 -7.41
CA MET A 92 -3.95 -10.55 -6.38
C MET A 92 -5.32 -10.51 -7.05
N ASN A 93 -6.29 -11.18 -6.43
CA ASN A 93 -7.68 -11.11 -6.84
C ASN A 93 -8.38 -9.93 -6.15
N PHE A 94 -9.26 -9.27 -6.89
CA PHE A 94 -10.04 -8.14 -6.39
C PHE A 94 -11.52 -8.41 -6.62
N GLU A 95 -12.34 -8.10 -5.61
CA GLU A 95 -13.80 -8.07 -5.75
C GLU A 95 -14.22 -6.59 -5.90
N ASP A 96 -14.86 -6.25 -7.02
CA ASP A 96 -15.45 -4.93 -7.22
C ASP A 96 -16.84 -4.91 -6.57
N LYS A 97 -17.16 -3.84 -5.82
CA LYS A 97 -18.45 -3.70 -5.11
C LYS A 97 -19.66 -3.78 -6.04
N ASN A 98 -19.47 -3.38 -7.29
CA ASN A 98 -20.47 -3.40 -8.35
C ASN A 98 -19.87 -4.05 -9.61
N GLY A 99 -19.27 -5.25 -9.51
CA GLY A 99 -18.70 -5.96 -10.68
C GLY A 99 -19.63 -5.93 -11.90
N PRO A 100 -19.08 -5.99 -13.13
CA PRO A 100 -19.59 -5.36 -14.36
C PRO A 100 -21.10 -5.37 -14.55
#